data_AF-A0A5N6P5L6-F1
#
_entry.id   AF-A0A5N6P5L6-F1
#
_cell.length_a   1.000
_cell.length_b   1.000
_cell.length_c   1.000
_cell.angle_alpha   90.00
_cell.angle_beta   90.00
_cell.angle_gamma   90.00
#
_symmetry.space_group_name_H-M   'P 1'
#
loop_
_entity.id
_entity.type
_entity.pdbx_description
1 polymer ?
#
loop_
_entity_poly.entity_id
_entity_poly.type
_entity_poly.pdbx_seq_one_letter_code
_entity_poly.pdbx_strand_id
1 'polypeptide(L)'
;MPYLQGGKPVDMVFNPLGIPSRMNVGQIFESSLGKGQEGGQRVGGMEVRALEGFGIAYILQEMLTYKSDHIRPRQEVLGTIIFGGRIPTPEDAPESFRLFVRELRSLALELNHFLVYEKTFQLNRKEA
;
A
#
# COMPACT_ATOMS: atom_id res chain seq x y z
N MET A 1 -19.00 -11.24 -5.11
CA MET A 1 -18.02 -10.68 -6.07
C MET A 1 -17.88 -11.63 -7.25
N PRO A 2 -17.43 -11.22 -8.44
CA PRO A 2 -17.15 -12.16 -9.53
C PRO A 2 -16.12 -13.21 -9.10
N TYR A 3 -16.26 -14.43 -9.61
CA TYR A 3 -15.36 -15.55 -9.33
C TYR A 3 -14.72 -16.06 -10.62
N LEU A 4 -13.47 -16.52 -10.53
CA LEU A 4 -12.81 -17.25 -11.62
C LEU A 4 -13.38 -18.67 -11.74
N GLN A 5 -13.15 -19.35 -12.87
CA GLN A 5 -13.58 -20.73 -13.09
C GLN A 5 -13.10 -21.71 -11.99
N GLY A 6 -11.97 -21.43 -11.34
CA GLY A 6 -11.46 -22.21 -10.21
C GLY A 6 -12.06 -21.84 -8.85
N GLY A 7 -13.14 -21.04 -8.79
CA GLY A 7 -13.80 -20.62 -7.56
C GLY A 7 -13.10 -19.50 -6.77
N LYS A 8 -11.93 -19.05 -7.21
CA LYS A 8 -11.21 -17.92 -6.57
C LYS A 8 -11.98 -16.60 -6.77
N PRO A 9 -12.34 -15.87 -5.70
CA PRO A 9 -12.96 -14.55 -5.82
C PRO A 9 -11.99 -13.54 -6.43
N VAL A 10 -12.52 -12.59 -7.20
CA VAL A 10 -11.76 -11.43 -7.69
C VAL A 10 -11.63 -10.40 -6.58
N ASP A 11 -10.41 -9.95 -6.32
CA ASP A 11 -10.12 -8.97 -5.26
C ASP A 11 -10.67 -7.57 -5.58
N MET A 12 -10.47 -7.09 -6.82
CA MET A 12 -10.94 -5.79 -7.30
C MET A 12 -11.35 -5.85 -8.77
N VAL A 13 -12.36 -5.04 -9.12
CA VAL A 13 -12.83 -4.87 -10.50
C VAL A 13 -12.67 -3.41 -10.87
N PHE A 14 -11.90 -3.15 -11.94
CA PHE A 14 -11.67 -1.81 -12.45
C PHE A 14 -12.53 -1.50 -13.68
N ASN A 15 -12.86 -0.22 -13.88
CA ASN A 15 -13.57 0.23 -15.05
C ASN A 15 -12.67 0.17 -16.30
N PRO A 16 -13.03 -0.61 -17.34
CA PRO A 16 -12.20 -0.79 -18.52
C PRO A 16 -12.04 0.50 -19.34
N LEU A 17 -12.96 1.47 -19.23
CA LEU A 17 -12.87 2.74 -19.97
C LEU A 17 -11.84 3.71 -19.40
N GLY A 18 -11.40 3.49 -18.15
CA GLY A 18 -10.38 4.32 -17.51
C GLY A 18 -8.98 4.12 -18.11
N ILE A 19 -8.71 2.96 -18.71
CA ILE A 19 -7.36 2.58 -19.15
C ILE A 19 -7.00 3.22 -20.51
N PRO A 20 -7.84 3.12 -21.57
CA PRO A 20 -7.54 3.73 -22.86
C PRO A 20 -7.58 5.27 -22.80
N SER A 21 -8.48 5.84 -22.00
CA SER A 21 -8.67 7.29 -21.87
C SER A 21 -7.45 8.02 -21.28
N ARG A 22 -6.57 7.31 -20.56
CA ARG A 22 -5.32 7.86 -20.01
C ARG A 22 -4.07 7.31 -20.69
N MET A 23 -4.23 6.61 -21.82
CA MET A 23 -3.14 5.96 -22.57
C MET A 23 -2.24 5.05 -21.71
N ASN A 24 -2.79 4.40 -20.68
CA ASN A 24 -2.03 3.58 -19.73
C ASN A 24 -2.10 2.08 -20.06
N VAL A 25 -1.75 1.70 -21.29
CA VAL A 25 -1.82 0.30 -21.75
C VAL A 25 -0.87 -0.62 -20.97
N GLY A 26 0.21 -0.06 -20.40
CA GLY A 26 1.17 -0.80 -19.56
C GLY A 26 0.53 -1.55 -18.41
N GLN A 27 -0.54 -1.00 -17.83
CA GLN A 27 -1.29 -1.63 -16.75
C GLN A 27 -1.92 -2.98 -17.16
N ILE A 28 -2.37 -3.10 -18.42
CA ILE A 28 -2.94 -4.35 -18.95
C ILE A 28 -1.85 -5.41 -19.09
N PHE A 29 -0.69 -5.01 -19.62
CA PHE A 29 0.46 -5.90 -19.76
C PHE A 29 1.00 -6.35 -18.40
N GLU A 30 1.16 -5.43 -17.44
CA GLU A 30 1.61 -5.73 -16.08
C GLU A 30 0.64 -6.68 -15.37
N SER A 31 -0.67 -6.43 -15.46
CA SER A 31 -1.67 -7.33 -14.87
C SER A 31 -1.67 -8.72 -15.49
N SER A 32 -1.41 -8.81 -16.80
CA SER A 32 -1.39 -10.08 -17.53
C SER A 32 -0.13 -10.89 -17.24
N LEU A 33 1.04 -10.23 -17.24
CA LEU A 33 2.33 -10.83 -16.90
C LEU A 33 2.38 -11.23 -15.42
N GLY A 34 1.90 -10.37 -14.52
CA GLY A 34 1.82 -10.67 -13.09
C GLY A 34 0.99 -11.92 -12.83
N LYS A 35 -0.20 -12.02 -13.45
CA LYS A 35 -1.04 -13.21 -13.33
C LYS A 35 -0.39 -14.47 -13.92
N GLY A 36 0.35 -14.33 -15.02
CA GLY A 36 1.06 -15.44 -15.67
C GLY A 36 2.23 -16.01 -14.85
N GLN A 37 2.79 -15.24 -13.92
CA GLN A 37 3.88 -15.68 -13.03
C GLN A 37 3.42 -16.00 -11.61
N GLU A 38 2.10 -16.13 -11.39
CA GLU A 38 1.51 -16.20 -10.04
C GLU A 38 1.91 -15.04 -9.12
N GLY A 39 2.28 -13.92 -9.71
CA GLY A 39 2.66 -12.68 -9.04
C GLY A 39 1.45 -11.84 -8.61
N GLY A 40 1.76 -10.77 -7.88
CA GLY A 40 0.76 -9.78 -7.46
C GLY A 40 0.23 -8.94 -8.63
N GLN A 41 -0.94 -8.34 -8.42
CA GLN A 41 -1.46 -7.31 -9.31
C GLN A 41 -0.89 -5.95 -8.92
N ARG A 42 -0.53 -5.13 -9.92
CA ARG A 42 -0.04 -3.78 -9.67
C ARG A 42 -1.21 -2.84 -9.38
N VAL A 43 -1.13 -2.16 -8.24
CA VAL A 43 -1.95 -0.99 -7.93
C VAL A 43 -1.19 0.25 -8.38
N GLY A 44 -1.67 0.90 -9.44
CA GLY A 44 -1.04 2.08 -10.02
C GLY A 44 -1.56 3.39 -9.44
N GLY A 45 -1.01 4.50 -9.93
CA GLY A 45 -1.39 5.83 -9.48
C GLY A 45 -2.83 6.24 -9.85
N MET A 46 -3.49 5.52 -10.76
CA MET A 46 -4.90 5.76 -11.09
C MET A 46 -5.83 5.11 -10.07
N GLU A 47 -5.47 3.89 -9.65
CA GLU A 47 -6.18 3.12 -8.63
C GLU A 47 -6.06 3.79 -7.28
N VAL A 48 -4.85 4.25 -6.91
CA VAL A 48 -4.62 5.03 -5.69
C VAL A 48 -5.52 6.27 -5.65
N ARG A 49 -5.56 7.05 -6.74
CA ARG A 49 -6.43 8.23 -6.84
C ARG A 49 -7.91 7.90 -6.78
N ALA A 50 -8.33 6.76 -7.33
CA ALA A 50 -9.71 6.32 -7.21
C ALA A 50 -10.06 6.02 -5.75
N LEU A 51 -9.21 5.28 -5.04
CA LEU A 51 -9.41 4.95 -3.62
C LEU A 51 -9.42 6.19 -2.73
N GLU A 52 -8.53 7.16 -3.00
CA GLU A 52 -8.53 8.47 -2.34
C GLU A 52 -9.84 9.23 -2.62
N GLY A 53 -10.28 9.28 -3.88
CA GLY A 53 -11.51 9.97 -4.28
C GLY A 53 -12.78 9.39 -3.67
N PHE A 54 -12.80 8.08 -3.37
CA PHE A 54 -13.89 7.42 -2.65
C PHE A 54 -13.78 7.58 -1.11
N GLY A 55 -12.70 8.17 -0.59
CA GLY A 55 -12.49 8.33 0.85
C GLY A 55 -12.14 7.03 1.58
N ILE A 56 -11.60 6.03 0.89
CA ILE A 56 -11.36 4.69 1.45
C ILE A 56 -9.94 4.59 2.01
N ALA A 57 -9.67 5.36 3.08
CA ALA A 57 -8.34 5.48 3.66
C ALA A 57 -7.76 4.14 4.17
N TYR A 58 -8.57 3.32 4.85
CA TYR A 58 -8.11 2.05 5.42
C TYR A 58 -7.74 1.01 4.37
N ILE A 59 -8.52 0.89 3.29
CA ILE A 59 -8.19 -0.04 2.19
C ILE A 59 -6.96 0.45 1.44
N LEU A 60 -6.86 1.76 1.20
CA LEU A 60 -5.67 2.33 0.57
C LEU A 60 -4.42 2.05 1.40
N GLN A 61 -4.48 2.29 2.70
CA GLN A 61 -3.40 1.96 3.63
C GLN A 61 -3.07 0.46 3.59
N GLU A 62 -4.06 -0.41 3.57
CA GLU A 62 -3.85 -1.86 3.52
C GLU A 62 -3.14 -2.31 2.23
N MET A 63 -3.54 -1.76 1.08
CA MET A 63 -2.94 -2.05 -0.21
C MET A 63 -1.50 -1.55 -0.29
N LEU A 64 -1.20 -0.37 0.29
CA LEU A 64 0.13 0.24 0.28
C LEU A 64 1.04 -0.26 1.40
N THR A 65 0.53 -1.01 2.40
CA THR A 65 1.33 -1.49 3.53
C THR A 65 1.30 -3.01 3.66
N TYR A 66 0.34 -3.59 4.41
CA TYR A 66 0.31 -5.01 4.75
C TYR A 66 0.35 -5.95 3.55
N LYS A 67 -0.17 -5.51 2.40
CA LYS A 67 -0.20 -6.29 1.15
C LYS A 67 0.97 -6.03 0.20
N SER A 68 1.83 -5.06 0.52
CA SER A 68 2.95 -4.61 -0.31
C SER A 68 4.29 -4.92 0.36
N ASP A 69 5.03 -3.90 0.76
CA ASP A 69 6.46 -3.90 1.06
C ASP A 69 6.78 -3.97 2.57
N HIS A 70 5.76 -3.84 3.43
CA HIS A 70 5.90 -3.94 4.88
C HIS A 70 6.06 -5.39 5.36
N ILE A 71 7.31 -5.81 5.59
CA ILE A 71 7.64 -7.22 5.85
C ILE A 71 7.11 -7.68 7.22
N ARG A 72 7.37 -6.92 8.28
CA ARG A 72 6.98 -7.32 9.65
C ARG A 72 5.46 -7.33 9.84
N PRO A 73 4.73 -6.23 9.52
CA PRO A 73 3.28 -6.21 9.67
C PRO A 73 2.61 -7.29 8.82
N ARG A 74 3.10 -7.58 7.62
CA ARG A 74 2.56 -8.64 6.77
C ARG A 74 2.57 -10.02 7.44
N GLN A 75 3.64 -10.36 8.15
CA GLN A 75 3.73 -11.64 8.88
C GLN A 75 2.77 -11.67 10.07
N GLU A 76 2.66 -10.58 10.80
CA GLU A 76 1.74 -10.44 11.92
C GLU A 76 0.28 -10.54 11.45
N VAL A 77 -0.08 -9.87 10.35
CA VAL A 77 -1.41 -9.96 9.74
C VAL A 77 -1.72 -11.40 9.37
N LEU A 78 -0.78 -12.12 8.73
CA LEU A 78 -0.98 -13.53 8.41
C LEU A 78 -1.26 -14.37 9.68
N GLY A 79 -0.49 -14.15 10.75
CA GLY A 79 -0.73 -14.79 12.05
C GLY A 79 -2.12 -14.47 12.61
N THR A 80 -2.54 -13.21 12.59
CA THR A 80 -3.86 -12.80 13.09
C THR A 80 -5.02 -13.36 12.26
N ILE A 81 -4.83 -13.57 10.95
CA ILE A 81 -5.83 -14.22 10.09
C ILE A 81 -5.99 -15.71 10.48
N ILE A 82 -4.88 -16.40 10.75
CA ILE A 82 -4.89 -17.83 11.09
C ILE A 82 -5.45 -18.07 12.50
N PHE A 83 -4.96 -17.33 13.49
CA PHE A 83 -5.29 -17.57 14.90
C PHE A 83 -6.51 -16.79 15.39
N GLY A 84 -7.01 -15.87 14.57
CA GLY A 84 -8.04 -14.92 14.98
C GLY A 84 -7.45 -13.82 15.87
N GLY A 85 -7.85 -12.59 15.62
CA GLY A 85 -7.34 -11.44 16.36
C GLY A 85 -7.64 -10.13 15.66
N ARG A 86 -7.19 -9.02 16.25
CA ARG A 86 -7.23 -7.72 15.59
C ARG A 86 -5.97 -7.54 14.75
N ILE A 87 -6.15 -7.04 13.53
CA ILE A 87 -5.06 -6.64 12.64
C ILE A 87 -4.28 -5.51 13.33
N PRO A 88 -2.95 -5.65 13.52
CA PRO A 88 -2.14 -4.62 14.18
C PRO A 88 -2.04 -3.39 13.29
N THR A 89 -2.17 -2.18 13.83
CA THR A 89 -1.95 -0.93 13.08
C THR A 89 -0.47 -0.76 12.74
N PRO A 90 -0.10 -0.27 11.54
CA PRO A 90 1.30 -0.13 11.18
C PRO A 90 1.84 1.15 11.82
N GLU A 91 2.84 1.00 12.69
CA GLU A 91 3.47 2.14 13.39
C GLU A 91 4.67 2.72 12.63
N ASP A 92 5.28 1.90 11.77
CA ASP A 92 6.50 2.23 11.03
C ASP A 92 6.20 2.69 9.59
N ALA A 93 7.15 3.42 9.00
CA ALA A 93 7.08 3.81 7.59
C ALA A 93 7.44 2.64 6.64
N PRO A 94 6.87 2.60 5.41
CA PRO A 94 7.16 1.56 4.43
C PRO A 94 8.63 1.47 4.04
N GLU A 95 9.07 0.26 3.72
CA GLU A 95 10.41 -0.05 3.26
C GLU A 95 10.77 0.76 2.01
N SER A 96 9.81 0.96 1.10
CA SER A 96 9.95 1.84 -0.06
C SER A 96 10.26 3.29 0.32
N PHE A 97 9.58 3.85 1.33
CA PHE A 97 9.86 5.19 1.84
C PHE A 97 11.25 5.27 2.50
N ARG A 98 11.63 4.23 3.26
CA ARG A 98 12.96 4.15 3.87
C ARG A 98 14.07 4.08 2.82
N LEU A 99 13.85 3.34 1.74
CA LEU A 99 14.76 3.29 0.59
C LEU A 99 14.86 4.67 -0.08
N PHE A 100 13.73 5.31 -0.34
CA PHE A 100 13.68 6.66 -0.91
C PHE A 100 14.50 7.67 -0.08
N VAL A 101 14.36 7.67 1.24
CA VAL A 101 15.17 8.54 2.11
C VAL A 101 16.67 8.22 1.99
N ARG A 102 17.04 6.93 1.86
CA ARG A 102 18.45 6.53 1.67
C ARG A 102 18.99 6.98 0.33
N GLU A 103 18.20 6.90 -0.74
CA GLU A 103 18.58 7.37 -2.08
C GLU A 103 18.74 8.88 -2.12
N LEU A 104 17.89 9.65 -1.44
CA LEU A 104 18.10 11.10 -1.35
C LEU A 104 19.33 11.46 -0.53
N ARG A 105 19.62 10.73 0.56
CA ARG A 105 20.86 10.91 1.34
C ARG A 105 22.12 10.59 0.52
N SER A 106 22.06 9.65 -0.42
CA SER A 106 23.21 9.35 -1.29
C SER A 106 23.51 10.49 -2.27
N LEU A 107 22.53 11.34 -2.57
CA LEU A 107 22.69 12.59 -3.35
C LEU A 107 23.21 13.76 -2.49
N ALA A 108 23.79 13.47 -1.31
CA ALA A 108 24.27 14.46 -0.36
C ALA A 108 23.18 15.43 0.16
N LEU A 109 21.91 15.04 0.11
CA LEU A 109 20.82 15.78 0.73
C LEU A 109 20.70 15.40 2.21
N GLU A 110 20.80 16.39 3.09
CA GLU A 110 20.57 16.19 4.52
C GLU A 110 19.06 16.10 4.80
N LEU A 111 18.57 14.88 4.98
CA LEU A 111 17.18 14.60 5.30
C LEU A 111 17.02 14.02 6.69
N ASN A 112 16.47 14.85 7.57
CA ASN A 112 16.03 14.50 8.90
C ASN A 112 14.51 14.28 8.87
N HIS A 113 14.07 13.04 9.08
CA HIS A 113 12.65 12.72 9.26
C HIS A 113 12.44 12.21 10.67
N PHE A 114 11.39 12.68 11.33
CA PHE A 114 11.01 12.27 12.66
C PHE A 114 9.60 11.67 12.60
N LEU A 115 9.44 10.47 13.13
CA LEU A 115 8.11 9.92 13.39
C LEU A 115 7.55 10.66 14.60
N VAL A 116 6.61 11.56 14.36
CA VAL A 116 5.94 12.31 15.42
C VAL A 116 4.81 11.44 15.95
N TYR A 117 5.02 10.82 17.10
CA TYR A 117 3.96 10.12 17.83
C TYR A 117 3.15 11.11 18.68
N GLU A 118 1.89 10.80 18.99
CA GLU A 118 1.05 11.63 19.87
C GLU A 118 1.71 11.93 21.23
N LYS A 119 2.52 11.00 21.76
CA LYS A 119 3.31 11.20 22.99
C LYS A 119 4.34 12.33 22.85
N THR A 120 4.90 12.54 21.66
CA THR A 120 5.86 13.62 21.37
C THR A 120 5.14 14.97 21.25
N PHE A 121 3.89 14.98 20.77
CA PHE A 121 3.06 16.18 20.67
C PHE A 121 2.67 16.76 22.04
N GLN A 122 2.51 15.91 23.06
CA GLN A 122 2.20 16.30 24.44
C GLN A 122 3.37 17.03 25.13
N LEU A 123 4.61 16.82 24.69
CA LEU A 123 5.79 17.48 25.29
C LEU A 123 5.83 18.99 24.96
N ASN A 124 5.49 19.35 23.72
CA ASN A 124 5.56 20.75 23.26
C ASN A 124 4.38 21.63 23.71
N ARG A 125 3.35 21.07 24.35
CA ARG A 125 2.20 21.85 24.89
C ARG A 125 2.35 22.24 26.36
N LYS A 126 3.42 21.81 27.04
CA LYS A 126 3.68 22.14 28.46
C LYS A 126 4.66 23.29 28.68
N GLU A 127 5.09 23.96 27.61
CA GLU A 127 5.93 25.16 27.67
C GLU A 127 5.17 26.35 27.05
N ALA A 128 4.21 26.89 27.79
CA ALA A 128 3.66 28.23 27.61
C ALA A 128 3.01 28.70 28.93
#